data_AF-A0A7K1EM83-F1
#
_entry.id   AF-A0A7K1EM83-F1
#
_cell.length_a   1.000
_cell.length_b   1.000
_cell.length_c   1.000
_cell.angle_alpha   90.00
_cell.angle_beta   90.00
_cell.angle_gamma   90.00
#
_symmetry.space_group_name_H-M   'P 1'
#
loop_
_entity.id
_entity.type
_entity.pdbx_description
1 polymer ?
#
loop_
_entity_poly.entity_id
_entity_poly.type
_entity_poly.pdbx_seq_one_letter_code
_entity_poly.pdbx_strand_id
1 'polypeptide(L)'
;VRWDELTVDERNDATTYFHRQLFPVLTPLAVDPAHPFPYVSNLAISLGVLVRNPLTMEQRFARVKVPSLIKRFFQVSEGRFVPVEDVIAAHIGELFEGMTIVHVTTFRVTRNADLTLESEDADDLLAAVEMELRRRRFGRAVRLEVDDNIDPSVLSLLLEELELEPTDVSRHRAPLATSALWEIHAAVDNPALKDVPWQSVTAGRLAAADGNDQSIFSVLRTRDLLVHHPYESFSSSTEEFIEQAATDPRVQGIKITLYRTSPDSAIARSLIKAAEIGKQVVALIELTARFDEATNVGWAKELERAGVHVVYGVVGLKTHSKCVLVVRQEESGLRRYVHVGTGNYNSKTAKVYEDIGLFSCNEEICDDVSRLFNALTGFSNEPEYSCLIVAPKFLRPRFVELIENEISHGENGHILMKMNALADKEIVELLYKAAEAGVKIDLIVRGICGLRPGGESGSNIRVRSILGRYLEHSRMYRFAHGGDDGAPLYLIGSADMMPRNLDKRVEVLVPVEHPKHRAWMDKVFGILMSNDVVCFEMERDGSWARVGPAEFTSNHDAQYLIHAENSHSQTRLNSEARPQWG
;
A
#
# COMPACT_ATOMS: atom_id res chain seq x y z
N VAL A 1 -27.91 -11.50 -6.42
CA VAL A 1 -28.86 -12.30 -7.22
C VAL A 1 -28.52 -12.13 -8.69
N ARG A 2 -28.83 -13.14 -9.52
CA ARG A 2 -28.72 -13.10 -10.98
C ARG A 2 -30.07 -12.68 -11.58
N TRP A 3 -30.08 -12.33 -12.86
CA TRP A 3 -31.27 -11.84 -13.57
C TRP A 3 -32.50 -12.77 -13.46
N ASP A 4 -32.25 -14.06 -13.59
CA ASP A 4 -33.19 -15.15 -13.54
C ASP A 4 -33.81 -15.35 -12.13
N GLU A 5 -33.14 -14.87 -11.08
CA GLU A 5 -33.61 -14.90 -9.68
C GLU A 5 -34.39 -13.64 -9.27
N LEU A 6 -34.54 -12.67 -10.17
CA LEU A 6 -35.32 -11.46 -9.94
C LEU A 6 -36.82 -11.72 -10.03
N THR A 7 -37.58 -11.06 -9.16
CA THR A 7 -39.05 -11.00 -9.28
C THR A 7 -39.46 -10.18 -10.51
N VAL A 8 -40.73 -10.25 -10.90
CA VAL A 8 -41.26 -9.50 -12.04
C VAL A 8 -41.06 -7.99 -11.86
N ASP A 9 -41.36 -7.47 -10.66
CA ASP A 9 -41.21 -6.04 -10.36
C ASP A 9 -39.74 -5.61 -10.37
N GLU A 10 -38.85 -6.41 -9.76
CA GLU A 10 -37.40 -6.17 -9.80
C GLU A 10 -36.85 -6.17 -11.23
N ARG A 11 -37.37 -7.03 -12.12
CA ARG A 11 -37.00 -7.02 -13.54
C ARG A 11 -37.49 -5.75 -14.23
N ASN A 12 -38.73 -5.33 -13.99
CA ASN A 12 -39.27 -4.09 -14.57
C ASN A 12 -38.44 -2.86 -14.18
N ASP A 13 -38.01 -2.79 -12.91
CA ASP A 13 -37.13 -1.72 -12.42
C ASP A 13 -35.76 -1.77 -13.09
N ALA A 14 -35.15 -2.95 -13.17
CA ALA A 14 -33.86 -3.14 -13.84
C ALA A 14 -33.93 -2.88 -15.36
N THR A 15 -35.04 -3.20 -16.03
CA THR A 15 -35.30 -2.85 -17.43
C THR A 15 -35.43 -1.34 -17.61
N THR A 16 -36.16 -0.66 -16.71
CA THR A 16 -36.26 0.81 -16.73
C THR A 16 -34.89 1.45 -16.56
N TYR A 17 -34.08 0.92 -15.64
CA TYR A 17 -32.70 1.33 -15.44
C TYR A 17 -31.84 1.10 -16.69
N PHE A 18 -31.99 -0.06 -17.35
CA PHE A 18 -31.30 -0.36 -18.61
C PHE A 18 -31.57 0.71 -19.66
N HIS A 19 -32.82 0.97 -20.01
CA HIS A 19 -33.15 1.93 -21.08
C HIS A 19 -32.72 3.37 -20.75
N ARG A 20 -32.78 3.78 -19.48
CA ARG A 20 -32.49 5.16 -19.07
C ARG A 20 -31.01 5.45 -18.85
N GLN A 21 -30.26 4.46 -18.33
CA GLN A 21 -28.90 4.69 -17.82
C GLN A 21 -27.84 3.86 -18.55
N LEU A 22 -28.18 2.64 -19.00
CA LEU A 22 -27.21 1.75 -19.64
C LEU A 22 -27.26 1.88 -21.17
N PHE A 23 -28.40 1.63 -21.79
CA PHE A 23 -28.57 1.60 -23.25
C PHE A 23 -27.97 2.82 -23.97
N PRO A 24 -28.16 4.08 -23.52
CA PRO A 24 -27.64 5.26 -24.21
C PRO A 24 -26.11 5.35 -24.28
N VAL A 25 -25.39 4.61 -23.43
CA VAL A 25 -23.92 4.62 -23.35
C VAL A 25 -23.30 3.30 -23.83
N LEU A 26 -24.11 2.32 -24.23
CA LEU A 26 -23.64 1.07 -24.81
C LEU A 26 -23.37 1.23 -26.30
N THR A 27 -22.30 0.62 -26.77
CA THR A 27 -21.96 0.57 -28.18
C THR A 27 -21.48 -0.83 -28.51
N PRO A 28 -22.22 -1.59 -29.33
CA PRO A 28 -21.77 -2.89 -29.80
C PRO A 28 -20.65 -2.71 -30.83
N LEU A 29 -19.54 -3.42 -30.63
CA LEU A 29 -18.40 -3.43 -31.54
C LEU A 29 -18.34 -4.80 -32.23
N ALA A 30 -18.90 -4.87 -33.44
CA ALA A 30 -18.87 -6.08 -34.26
C ALA A 30 -17.46 -6.32 -34.83
N VAL A 31 -17.10 -7.60 -35.00
CA VAL A 31 -15.83 -8.03 -35.59
C VAL A 31 -16.11 -8.72 -36.91
N ASP A 32 -15.54 -8.19 -37.99
CA ASP A 32 -15.63 -8.72 -39.36
C ASP A 32 -14.41 -8.26 -40.20
N PRO A 33 -14.24 -8.69 -41.46
CA PRO A 33 -13.07 -8.30 -42.26
C PRO A 33 -12.88 -6.79 -42.47
N ALA A 34 -13.95 -5.99 -42.36
CA ALA A 34 -13.89 -4.52 -42.44
C ALA A 34 -13.71 -3.87 -41.05
N HIS A 35 -14.00 -4.60 -39.97
CA HIS A 35 -13.95 -4.14 -38.58
C HIS A 35 -13.05 -5.08 -37.74
N PRO A 36 -11.76 -4.73 -37.57
CA PRO A 36 -10.83 -5.57 -36.82
C PRO A 36 -11.24 -5.70 -35.35
N PHE A 37 -10.69 -6.71 -34.67
CA PHE A 37 -11.00 -6.98 -33.28
C PHE A 37 -10.77 -5.73 -32.39
N PRO A 38 -11.77 -5.30 -31.60
CA PRO A 38 -11.69 -4.05 -30.88
C PRO A 38 -10.77 -4.18 -29.66
N TYR A 39 -9.95 -3.16 -29.43
CA TYR A 39 -9.08 -3.08 -28.27
C TYR A 39 -9.85 -3.27 -26.94
N VAL A 40 -9.50 -4.31 -26.17
CA VAL A 40 -10.10 -4.61 -24.85
C VAL A 40 -9.36 -3.88 -23.73
N SER A 41 -10.06 -2.98 -23.04
CA SER A 41 -9.51 -2.19 -21.94
C SER A 41 -9.07 -3.08 -20.77
N ASN A 42 -7.91 -2.77 -20.18
CA ASN A 42 -7.40 -3.47 -19.00
C ASN A 42 -8.44 -3.51 -17.86
N LEU A 43 -8.64 -4.69 -17.29
CA LEU A 43 -9.55 -5.00 -16.18
C LEU A 43 -11.02 -4.63 -16.40
N ALA A 44 -11.42 -4.22 -17.61
CA ALA A 44 -12.79 -3.90 -17.93
C ALA A 44 -13.62 -5.17 -18.14
N ILE A 45 -14.79 -5.20 -17.54
CA ILE A 45 -15.79 -6.24 -17.80
C ILE A 45 -16.35 -6.00 -19.21
N SER A 46 -16.38 -7.05 -20.01
CA SER A 46 -16.93 -7.03 -21.36
C SER A 46 -17.84 -8.24 -21.56
N LEU A 47 -18.88 -8.06 -22.38
CA LEU A 47 -19.69 -9.15 -22.89
C LEU A 47 -19.21 -9.51 -24.30
N GLY A 48 -18.94 -10.79 -24.50
CA GLY A 48 -18.74 -11.38 -25.81
C GLY A 48 -20.07 -11.93 -26.31
N VAL A 49 -20.54 -11.44 -27.45
CA VAL A 49 -21.84 -11.77 -28.01
C VAL A 49 -21.64 -12.42 -29.37
N LEU A 50 -22.08 -13.66 -29.50
CA LEU A 50 -22.13 -14.35 -30.78
C LEU A 50 -23.52 -14.13 -31.37
N VAL A 51 -23.60 -13.40 -32.48
CA VAL A 51 -24.84 -13.11 -33.20
C VAL A 51 -24.87 -13.85 -34.52
N ARG A 52 -26.07 -14.16 -35.01
CA ARG A 52 -26.28 -14.84 -36.29
C ARG A 52 -27.26 -14.06 -37.12
N ASN A 53 -26.91 -13.83 -38.38
CA ASN A 53 -27.85 -13.27 -39.34
C ASN A 53 -28.88 -14.35 -39.70
N PRO A 54 -30.19 -14.12 -39.48
CA PRO A 54 -31.22 -15.13 -39.74
C PRO A 54 -31.41 -15.48 -41.22
N LEU A 55 -30.97 -14.61 -42.14
CA LEU A 55 -31.09 -14.82 -43.59
C LEU A 55 -29.88 -15.55 -44.17
N THR A 56 -28.66 -15.14 -43.80
CA THR A 56 -27.41 -15.72 -44.35
C THR A 56 -26.86 -16.85 -43.50
N MET A 57 -27.36 -17.04 -42.28
CA MET A 57 -26.85 -17.96 -41.26
C MET A 57 -25.42 -17.69 -40.80
N GLU A 58 -24.81 -16.58 -41.27
CA GLU A 58 -23.48 -16.15 -40.89
C GLU A 58 -23.44 -15.77 -39.40
N GLN A 59 -22.46 -16.30 -38.68
CA GLN A 59 -22.21 -15.94 -37.29
C GLN A 59 -21.12 -14.87 -37.21
N ARG A 60 -21.32 -13.88 -36.33
CA ARG A 60 -20.35 -12.82 -36.07
C ARG A 60 -20.19 -12.62 -34.58
N PHE A 61 -18.96 -12.34 -34.18
CA PHE A 61 -18.66 -11.93 -32.82
C PHE A 61 -18.85 -10.41 -32.70
N ALA A 62 -19.39 -9.98 -31.56
CA ALA A 62 -19.43 -8.59 -31.17
C ALA A 62 -19.07 -8.46 -29.70
N ARG A 63 -18.40 -7.36 -29.36
CA ARG A 63 -18.07 -7.01 -27.99
C ARG A 63 -18.95 -5.86 -27.52
N VAL A 64 -19.48 -5.98 -26.31
CA VAL A 64 -20.11 -4.88 -25.58
C VAL A 64 -19.33 -4.62 -24.31
N LYS A 65 -18.79 -3.41 -24.15
CA LYS A 65 -18.06 -3.02 -22.93
C LYS A 65 -19.06 -2.60 -21.85
N VAL A 66 -18.92 -3.14 -20.65
CA VAL A 66 -19.70 -2.67 -19.50
C VAL A 66 -19.18 -1.29 -19.07
N PRO A 67 -20.04 -0.26 -18.97
CA PRO A 67 -19.62 1.09 -18.58
C PRO A 67 -19.01 1.11 -17.18
N SER A 68 -17.81 1.69 -17.04
CA SER A 68 -17.08 1.71 -15.75
C SER A 68 -17.37 2.94 -14.88
N LEU A 69 -18.05 3.95 -15.42
CA LEU A 69 -18.45 5.16 -14.66
C LEU A 69 -19.74 4.94 -13.86
N ILE A 70 -20.44 3.84 -14.14
CA ILE A 70 -21.68 3.45 -13.48
C ILE A 70 -21.32 2.37 -12.45
N LYS A 71 -21.99 2.38 -11.29
CA LYS A 71 -21.85 1.32 -10.28
C LYS A 71 -22.16 -0.03 -10.92
N ARG A 72 -21.32 -1.03 -10.65
CA ARG A 72 -21.48 -2.36 -11.22
C ARG A 72 -22.70 -3.09 -10.67
N PHE A 73 -23.11 -2.80 -9.45
CA PHE A 73 -24.25 -3.47 -8.81
C PHE A 73 -25.46 -2.53 -8.75
N PHE A 74 -26.53 -2.90 -9.45
CA PHE A 74 -27.81 -2.22 -9.34
C PHE A 74 -28.62 -2.82 -8.19
N GLN A 75 -29.08 -1.96 -7.28
CA GLN A 75 -29.92 -2.38 -6.16
C GLN A 75 -31.38 -2.46 -6.62
N VAL A 76 -31.92 -3.66 -6.69
CA VAL A 76 -33.31 -3.92 -7.15
C VAL A 76 -34.30 -3.87 -5.98
N SER A 77 -33.85 -4.18 -4.77
CA SER A 77 -34.61 -4.07 -3.53
C SER A 77 -33.65 -4.06 -2.34
N GLU A 78 -34.16 -3.91 -1.12
CA GLU A 78 -33.32 -3.86 0.08
C GLU A 78 -32.46 -5.13 0.21
N GLY A 79 -31.13 -4.97 0.29
CA GLY A 79 -30.19 -6.09 0.40
C GLY A 79 -30.04 -6.97 -0.85
N ARG A 80 -30.75 -6.68 -1.96
CA ARG A 80 -30.69 -7.46 -3.20
C ARG A 80 -30.09 -6.63 -4.32
N PHE A 81 -29.01 -7.16 -4.89
CA PHE A 81 -28.23 -6.51 -5.95
C PHE A 81 -28.09 -7.45 -7.15
N VAL A 82 -28.20 -6.89 -8.35
CA VAL A 82 -27.92 -7.57 -9.63
C VAL A 82 -26.71 -6.92 -10.31
N PRO A 83 -25.77 -7.71 -10.84
CA PRO A 83 -24.67 -7.16 -11.65
C PRO A 83 -25.21 -6.51 -12.94
N VAL A 84 -24.66 -5.35 -13.29
CA VAL A 84 -25.04 -4.59 -14.49
C VAL A 84 -24.80 -5.40 -15.76
N GLU A 85 -23.74 -6.21 -15.83
CA GLU A 85 -23.50 -7.10 -16.96
C GLU A 85 -24.64 -8.10 -17.20
N ASP A 86 -25.34 -8.55 -16.15
CA ASP A 86 -26.49 -9.46 -16.28
C ASP A 86 -27.71 -8.72 -16.84
N VAL A 87 -27.93 -7.48 -16.38
CA VAL A 87 -28.99 -6.61 -16.89
C VAL A 87 -28.77 -6.31 -18.37
N ILE A 88 -27.52 -6.03 -18.78
CA ILE A 88 -27.15 -5.82 -20.18
C ILE A 88 -27.35 -7.10 -20.98
N ALA A 89 -26.89 -8.26 -20.48
CA ALA A 89 -27.03 -9.54 -21.17
C ALA A 89 -28.51 -9.91 -21.41
N ALA A 90 -29.40 -9.61 -20.45
CA ALA A 90 -30.83 -9.88 -20.57
C ALA A 90 -31.51 -9.06 -21.68
N HIS A 91 -31.02 -7.85 -21.97
CA HIS A 91 -31.57 -6.95 -22.99
C HIS A 91 -30.66 -6.83 -24.22
N ILE A 92 -29.68 -7.73 -24.35
CA ILE A 92 -28.64 -7.62 -25.39
C ILE A 92 -29.21 -7.58 -26.80
N GLY A 93 -30.38 -8.22 -27.01
CA GLY A 93 -31.07 -8.25 -28.31
C GLY A 93 -31.42 -6.86 -28.84
N GLU A 94 -31.66 -5.88 -27.96
CA GLU A 94 -31.96 -4.50 -28.36
C GLU A 94 -30.76 -3.79 -29.00
N LEU A 95 -29.53 -4.24 -28.71
CA LEU A 95 -28.32 -3.72 -29.36
C LEU A 95 -28.06 -4.38 -30.73
N PHE A 96 -28.73 -5.48 -31.04
CA PHE A 96 -28.52 -6.28 -32.25
C PHE A 96 -29.85 -6.57 -32.96
N GLU A 97 -30.63 -5.51 -33.20
CA GLU A 97 -31.92 -5.60 -33.88
C GLU A 97 -31.80 -6.36 -35.22
N GLY A 98 -32.71 -7.32 -35.45
CA GLY A 98 -32.72 -8.14 -36.65
C GLY A 98 -31.72 -9.31 -36.66
N MET A 99 -30.89 -9.46 -35.63
CA MET A 99 -29.97 -10.60 -35.46
C MET A 99 -30.50 -11.62 -34.45
N THR A 100 -30.13 -12.88 -34.60
CA THR A 100 -30.38 -13.93 -33.60
C THR A 100 -29.19 -14.01 -32.65
N ILE A 101 -29.42 -13.81 -31.35
CA ILE A 101 -28.38 -14.01 -30.33
C ILE A 101 -28.14 -15.52 -30.16
N VAL A 102 -26.91 -15.97 -30.43
CA VAL A 102 -26.50 -17.37 -30.29
C VAL A 102 -25.93 -17.62 -28.90
N HIS A 103 -25.08 -16.70 -28.43
CA HIS A 103 -24.39 -16.85 -27.17
C HIS A 103 -24.01 -15.48 -26.59
N VAL A 104 -24.01 -15.39 -25.25
CA VAL A 104 -23.50 -14.23 -24.50
C VAL A 104 -22.65 -14.76 -23.37
N THR A 105 -21.44 -14.25 -23.24
CA THR A 105 -20.53 -14.60 -22.13
C THR A 105 -19.86 -13.36 -21.57
N THR A 106 -19.51 -13.40 -20.30
CA THR A 106 -18.73 -12.32 -19.67
C THR A 106 -17.26 -12.70 -19.70
N PHE A 107 -16.42 -11.74 -20.06
CA PHE A 107 -14.98 -11.89 -20.01
C PHE A 107 -14.29 -10.60 -19.53
N ARG A 108 -13.06 -10.75 -19.05
CA ARG A 108 -12.23 -9.66 -18.56
C ARG A 108 -10.77 -9.94 -18.86
N VAL A 109 -10.07 -8.93 -19.37
CA VAL A 109 -8.65 -9.05 -19.75
C VAL A 109 -7.80 -8.31 -18.72
N THR A 110 -6.73 -8.94 -18.25
CA THR A 110 -5.65 -8.28 -17.53
C THR A 110 -4.50 -8.03 -18.50
N ARG A 111 -3.95 -6.82 -18.49
CA ARG A 111 -2.82 -6.39 -19.33
C ARG A 111 -1.62 -6.06 -18.46
N ASN A 112 -0.43 -6.26 -19.03
CA ASN A 112 0.81 -5.86 -18.40
C ASN A 112 0.79 -4.35 -18.15
N ALA A 113 1.29 -3.96 -16.99
CA ALA A 113 1.23 -2.61 -16.45
C ALA A 113 2.61 -2.11 -15.99
N ASP A 114 3.69 -2.86 -16.25
CA ASP A 114 5.04 -2.40 -15.97
C ASP A 114 5.44 -1.27 -16.95
N LEU A 115 6.07 -0.24 -16.39
CA LEU A 115 6.67 0.87 -17.14
C LEU A 115 8.16 0.57 -17.31
N THR A 116 8.62 0.45 -18.55
CA THR A 116 10.05 0.45 -18.91
C THR A 116 10.40 1.82 -19.44
N LEU A 117 11.22 2.56 -18.69
CA LEU A 117 11.71 3.88 -19.09
C LEU A 117 13.12 3.72 -19.64
N GLU A 118 13.38 4.33 -20.80
CA GLU A 118 14.69 4.30 -21.49
C GLU A 118 15.45 5.64 -21.40
N SER A 119 14.86 6.69 -20.79
CA SER A 119 15.48 8.03 -20.75
C SER A 119 16.34 8.25 -19.49
N GLU A 120 17.53 8.84 -19.67
CA GLU A 120 18.53 9.09 -18.61
C GLU A 120 18.49 10.51 -18.03
N ASP A 121 17.74 11.45 -18.61
CA ASP A 121 17.68 12.87 -18.19
C ASP A 121 16.40 13.23 -17.41
N ALA A 122 16.52 14.06 -16.37
CA ALA A 122 15.44 14.42 -15.43
C ALA A 122 14.31 15.27 -16.05
N ASP A 123 14.63 16.21 -16.95
CA ASP A 123 13.63 17.05 -17.65
C ASP A 123 12.80 16.22 -18.65
N ASP A 124 13.40 15.18 -19.24
CA ASP A 124 12.73 14.23 -20.13
C ASP A 124 12.00 13.14 -19.34
N LEU A 125 12.38 12.85 -18.09
CA LEU A 125 11.77 11.79 -17.29
C LEU A 125 10.26 12.01 -17.08
N LEU A 126 9.83 13.24 -16.81
CA LEU A 126 8.41 13.56 -16.68
C LEU A 126 7.66 13.31 -18.00
N ALA A 127 8.21 13.77 -19.12
CA ALA A 127 7.64 13.59 -20.45
C ALA A 127 7.62 12.12 -20.89
N ALA A 128 8.68 11.37 -20.60
CA ALA A 128 8.81 9.94 -20.84
C ALA A 128 7.77 9.14 -20.05
N VAL A 129 7.57 9.46 -18.77
CA VAL A 129 6.51 8.84 -17.95
C VAL A 129 5.13 9.16 -18.52
N GLU A 130 4.86 10.39 -18.97
CA GLU A 130 3.58 10.74 -19.60
C GLU A 130 3.34 9.98 -20.90
N MET A 131 4.37 9.85 -21.75
CA MET A 131 4.29 9.08 -22.99
C MET A 131 4.04 7.60 -22.71
N GLU A 132 4.77 7.02 -21.75
CA GLU A 132 4.63 5.61 -21.41
C GLU A 132 3.31 5.33 -20.71
N LEU A 133 2.75 6.27 -19.93
CA LEU A 133 1.40 6.14 -19.39
C LEU A 133 0.33 6.06 -20.49
N ARG A 134 0.53 6.77 -21.61
CA ARG A 134 -0.35 6.65 -22.79
C ARG A 134 -0.19 5.29 -23.46
N ARG A 135 1.05 4.79 -23.59
CA ARG A 135 1.35 3.47 -24.18
C ARG A 135 0.88 2.30 -23.33
N ARG A 136 1.03 2.39 -22.00
CA ARG A 136 0.58 1.40 -21.00
C ARG A 136 -0.90 1.08 -21.11
N ARG A 137 -1.74 2.04 -21.54
CA ARG A 137 -3.14 1.75 -21.86
C ARG A 137 -3.24 0.61 -22.87
N PHE A 138 -2.30 0.44 -23.77
CA PHE A 138 -2.28 -0.61 -24.80
C PHE A 138 -1.31 -1.76 -24.50
N GLY A 139 -0.89 -1.95 -23.23
CA GLY A 139 0.01 -3.04 -22.84
C GLY A 139 -0.51 -4.43 -23.25
N ARG A 140 0.39 -5.39 -23.49
CA ARG A 140 0.03 -6.76 -23.92
C ARG A 140 -0.92 -7.43 -22.90
N ALA A 141 -1.86 -8.24 -23.39
CA ALA A 141 -2.68 -9.08 -22.52
C ALA A 141 -1.81 -10.15 -21.84
N VAL A 142 -2.12 -10.46 -20.57
CA VAL A 142 -1.38 -11.46 -19.77
C VAL A 142 -2.31 -12.44 -19.06
N ARG A 143 -3.61 -12.15 -19.00
CA ARG A 143 -4.61 -13.05 -18.42
C ARG A 143 -5.98 -12.78 -19.01
N LEU A 144 -6.71 -13.84 -19.28
CA LEU A 144 -8.11 -13.80 -19.67
C LEU A 144 -8.95 -14.51 -18.60
N GLU A 145 -9.86 -13.77 -17.97
CA GLU A 145 -10.88 -14.33 -17.09
C GLU A 145 -12.18 -14.48 -17.89
N VAL A 146 -12.80 -15.65 -17.86
CA VAL A 146 -14.04 -15.95 -18.58
C VAL A 146 -15.05 -16.64 -17.68
N ASP A 147 -16.32 -16.48 -18.01
CA ASP A 147 -17.37 -17.32 -17.45
C ASP A 147 -17.16 -18.80 -17.87
N ASP A 148 -17.51 -19.73 -16.99
CA ASP A 148 -17.40 -21.18 -17.24
C ASP A 148 -18.27 -21.61 -18.44
N ASN A 149 -19.32 -20.83 -18.76
CA ASN A 149 -20.24 -21.09 -19.86
C ASN A 149 -19.75 -20.68 -21.25
N ILE A 150 -18.52 -20.15 -21.39
CA ILE A 150 -18.02 -19.58 -22.64
C ILE A 150 -18.07 -20.58 -23.81
N ASP A 151 -18.61 -20.13 -24.95
CA ASP A 151 -18.58 -20.87 -26.20
C ASP A 151 -17.13 -21.12 -26.66
N PRO A 152 -16.76 -22.37 -27.04
CA PRO A 152 -15.40 -22.70 -27.46
C PRO A 152 -14.89 -21.85 -28.62
N SER A 153 -15.74 -21.50 -29.59
CA SER A 153 -15.33 -20.68 -30.74
C SER A 153 -15.02 -19.24 -30.32
N VAL A 154 -15.78 -18.70 -29.36
CA VAL A 154 -15.52 -17.38 -28.77
C VAL A 154 -14.22 -17.40 -27.99
N LEU A 155 -13.96 -18.45 -27.19
CA LEU A 155 -12.70 -18.57 -26.46
C LEU A 155 -11.50 -18.65 -27.41
N SER A 156 -11.58 -19.46 -28.47
CA SER A 156 -10.52 -19.57 -29.47
C SER A 156 -10.24 -18.22 -30.14
N LEU A 157 -11.28 -17.48 -30.54
CA LEU A 157 -11.14 -16.13 -31.11
C LEU A 157 -10.44 -15.18 -30.12
N LEU A 158 -10.86 -15.17 -28.85
CA LEU A 158 -10.26 -14.31 -27.83
C LEU A 158 -8.79 -14.63 -27.58
N LEU A 159 -8.40 -15.91 -27.59
CA LEU A 159 -7.01 -16.32 -27.42
C LEU A 159 -6.12 -15.88 -28.59
N GLU A 160 -6.61 -16.06 -29.82
CA GLU A 160 -5.90 -15.65 -31.04
C GLU A 160 -5.72 -14.12 -31.08
N GLU A 161 -6.80 -13.36 -30.93
CA GLU A 161 -6.80 -11.89 -31.05
C GLU A 161 -6.08 -11.18 -29.88
N LEU A 162 -5.96 -11.84 -28.72
CA LEU A 162 -5.25 -11.30 -27.56
C LEU A 162 -3.82 -11.83 -27.44
N GLU A 163 -3.39 -12.73 -28.33
CA GLU A 163 -2.09 -13.40 -28.31
C GLU A 163 -1.81 -14.08 -26.95
N LEU A 164 -2.80 -14.83 -26.46
CA LEU A 164 -2.77 -15.54 -25.18
C LEU A 164 -2.71 -17.06 -25.39
N GLU A 165 -2.13 -17.73 -24.41
CA GLU A 165 -2.09 -19.19 -24.36
C GLU A 165 -3.23 -19.74 -23.48
N PRO A 166 -3.65 -21.01 -23.66
CA PRO A 166 -4.67 -21.62 -22.80
C PRO A 166 -4.34 -21.57 -21.29
N THR A 167 -3.06 -21.53 -20.92
CA THR A 167 -2.59 -21.40 -19.53
C THR A 167 -2.84 -20.01 -18.94
N ASP A 168 -3.09 -19.00 -19.77
CA ASP A 168 -3.41 -17.63 -19.34
C ASP A 168 -4.90 -17.46 -19.04
N VAL A 169 -5.72 -18.51 -19.22
CA VAL A 169 -7.17 -18.47 -19.06
C VAL A 169 -7.57 -18.98 -17.67
N SER A 170 -8.39 -18.17 -16.99
CA SER A 170 -9.06 -18.56 -15.75
C SER A 170 -10.58 -18.61 -15.98
N ARG A 171 -11.20 -19.77 -15.69
CA ARG A 171 -12.65 -19.97 -15.81
C ARG A 171 -13.32 -19.81 -14.45
N HIS A 172 -14.45 -19.11 -14.43
CA HIS A 172 -15.14 -18.77 -13.19
C HIS A 172 -16.64 -19.01 -13.31
N ARG A 173 -17.22 -19.62 -12.27
CA ARG A 173 -18.67 -19.73 -12.08
C ARG A 173 -19.27 -18.52 -11.34
N ALA A 174 -18.45 -17.86 -10.53
CA ALA A 174 -18.82 -16.65 -9.82
C ALA A 174 -18.60 -15.42 -10.72
N PRO A 175 -19.28 -14.29 -10.46
CA PRO A 175 -19.03 -13.06 -11.19
C PRO A 175 -17.54 -12.68 -11.18
N LEU A 176 -17.02 -12.27 -12.34
CA LEU A 176 -15.64 -11.81 -12.49
C LEU A 176 -15.38 -10.57 -11.61
N ALA A 177 -14.13 -10.13 -11.47
CA ALA A 177 -13.80 -8.85 -10.80
C ALA A 177 -14.43 -8.67 -9.40
N THR A 178 -14.29 -9.67 -8.52
CA THR A 178 -14.87 -9.69 -7.16
C THR A 178 -14.47 -8.50 -6.29
N SER A 179 -13.43 -7.74 -6.66
CA SER A 179 -13.10 -6.46 -6.02
C SER A 179 -14.26 -5.46 -6.02
N ALA A 180 -15.20 -5.55 -6.97
CA ALA A 180 -16.37 -4.68 -7.01
C ALA A 180 -17.39 -4.97 -5.90
N LEU A 181 -17.28 -6.09 -5.17
CA LEU A 181 -18.15 -6.39 -4.03
C LEU A 181 -18.05 -5.32 -2.92
N TRP A 182 -16.98 -4.54 -2.89
CA TRP A 182 -16.88 -3.35 -2.03
C TRP A 182 -17.96 -2.30 -2.31
N GLU A 183 -18.53 -2.25 -3.52
CA GLU A 183 -19.69 -1.40 -3.82
C GLU A 183 -20.93 -1.84 -3.04
N ILE A 184 -21.15 -3.15 -2.90
CA ILE A 184 -22.25 -3.71 -2.09
C ILE A 184 -21.99 -3.41 -0.62
N HIS A 185 -20.77 -3.66 -0.13
CA HIS A 185 -20.39 -3.32 1.25
C HIS A 185 -20.64 -1.85 1.57
N ALA A 186 -20.33 -0.93 0.63
CA ALA A 186 -20.57 0.49 0.80
C ALA A 186 -22.07 0.86 0.74
N ALA A 187 -22.86 0.17 -0.09
CA ALA A 187 -24.28 0.45 -0.28
C ALA A 187 -25.19 -0.08 0.84
N VAL A 188 -24.82 -1.20 1.47
CA VAL A 188 -25.61 -1.81 2.55
C VAL A 188 -25.44 -1.00 3.84
N ASP A 189 -26.50 -0.35 4.31
CA ASP A 189 -26.50 0.40 5.58
C ASP A 189 -26.95 -0.47 6.77
N ASN A 190 -26.16 -1.51 7.07
CA ASN A 190 -26.39 -2.37 8.21
C ASN A 190 -25.10 -2.51 9.03
N PRO A 191 -24.97 -1.78 10.16
CA PRO A 191 -23.79 -1.85 11.02
C PRO A 191 -23.50 -3.24 11.59
N ALA A 192 -24.51 -4.10 11.78
CA ALA A 192 -24.32 -5.45 12.30
C ALA A 192 -23.61 -6.39 11.32
N LEU A 193 -23.55 -6.03 10.04
CA LEU A 193 -22.83 -6.77 8.99
C LEU A 193 -21.44 -6.20 8.69
N LYS A 194 -20.99 -5.19 9.46
CA LYS A 194 -19.74 -4.49 9.24
C LYS A 194 -18.87 -4.53 10.48
N ASP A 195 -17.56 -4.37 10.29
CA ASP A 195 -16.64 -4.20 11.40
C ASP A 195 -17.01 -2.97 12.21
N VAL A 196 -17.08 -3.12 13.53
CA VAL A 196 -17.19 -1.99 14.45
C VAL A 196 -15.98 -1.07 14.22
N PRO A 197 -16.16 0.22 13.89
CA PRO A 197 -15.04 1.13 13.68
C PRO A 197 -14.14 1.20 14.91
N TRP A 198 -12.85 0.92 14.73
CA TRP A 198 -11.82 1.22 15.73
C TRP A 198 -11.41 2.67 15.54
N GLN A 199 -11.68 3.51 16.54
CA GLN A 199 -11.35 4.93 16.46
C GLN A 199 -9.86 5.11 16.71
N SER A 200 -9.16 5.69 15.74
CA SER A 200 -7.78 6.12 15.93
C SER A 200 -7.73 7.17 17.04
N VAL A 201 -6.77 7.04 17.96
CA VAL A 201 -6.58 7.99 19.07
C VAL A 201 -5.47 8.98 18.73
N THR A 202 -5.57 10.21 19.23
CA THR A 202 -4.44 11.14 19.18
C THR A 202 -3.39 10.69 20.20
N ALA A 203 -2.12 10.66 19.78
CA ALA A 203 -1.01 10.33 20.67
C ALA A 203 -1.03 11.27 21.89
N GLY A 204 -0.94 10.75 23.11
CA GLY A 204 -1.28 11.50 24.32
C GLY A 204 -0.45 12.75 24.57
N ARG A 205 0.81 12.75 24.11
CA ARG A 205 1.65 13.95 24.15
C ARG A 205 1.22 15.01 23.15
N LEU A 206 0.67 14.62 22.01
CA LEU A 206 0.07 15.54 21.05
C LEU A 206 -1.29 16.05 21.55
N ALA A 207 -2.11 15.17 22.13
CA ALA A 207 -3.37 15.57 22.74
C ALA A 207 -3.18 16.56 23.91
N ALA A 208 -2.19 16.29 24.78
CA ALA A 208 -1.85 17.19 25.88
C ALA A 208 -1.26 18.53 25.37
N ALA A 209 -0.53 18.51 24.26
CA ALA A 209 0.00 19.74 23.67
C ALA A 209 -1.12 20.59 23.06
N ASP A 210 -2.01 19.97 22.29
CA ASP A 210 -3.18 20.61 21.67
C ASP A 210 -4.07 21.27 22.74
N GLY A 211 -4.38 20.55 23.83
CA GLY A 211 -5.15 21.10 24.96
C GLY A 211 -4.47 22.24 25.73
N ASN A 212 -3.18 22.48 25.51
CA ASN A 212 -2.41 23.58 26.11
C ASN A 212 -1.94 24.61 25.08
N ASP A 213 -2.51 24.62 23.86
CA ASP A 213 -2.12 25.48 22.74
C ASP A 213 -0.61 25.40 22.40
N GLN A 214 -0.01 24.24 22.62
CA GLN A 214 1.40 23.97 22.37
C GLN A 214 1.61 23.34 21.00
N SER A 215 2.58 23.85 20.23
CA SER A 215 2.91 23.28 18.93
C SER A 215 3.57 21.91 19.05
N ILE A 216 3.44 21.10 17.98
CA ILE A 216 4.09 19.79 17.89
C ILE A 216 5.61 19.90 18.03
N PHE A 217 6.22 20.98 17.53
CA PHE A 217 7.65 21.25 17.69
C PHE A 217 8.04 21.38 19.17
N SER A 218 7.19 21.97 20.01
CA SER A 218 7.45 22.05 21.45
C SER A 218 7.51 20.66 22.10
N VAL A 219 6.63 19.75 21.67
CA VAL A 219 6.62 18.36 22.12
C VAL A 219 7.92 17.68 21.71
N LEU A 220 8.32 17.79 20.44
CA LEU A 220 9.52 17.15 19.91
C LEU A 220 10.79 17.65 20.59
N ARG A 221 10.88 18.94 20.95
CA ARG A 221 12.03 19.49 21.70
C ARG A 221 12.28 18.80 23.04
N THR A 222 11.22 18.33 23.69
CA THR A 222 11.37 17.67 25.00
C THR A 222 11.84 16.24 24.85
N ARG A 223 11.39 15.51 23.81
CA ARG A 223 11.63 14.09 23.59
C ARG A 223 11.00 13.63 22.29
N ASP A 224 11.64 12.68 21.62
CA ASP A 224 11.11 11.97 20.45
C ASP A 224 9.68 11.46 20.66
N LEU A 225 8.96 11.27 19.55
CA LEU A 225 7.62 10.73 19.51
C LEU A 225 7.57 9.57 18.51
N LEU A 226 7.17 8.39 18.98
CA LEU A 226 6.84 7.25 18.13
C LEU A 226 5.32 7.17 18.00
N VAL A 227 4.81 7.04 16.78
CA VAL A 227 3.38 6.85 16.49
C VAL A 227 3.12 5.55 15.74
N HIS A 228 2.03 4.87 16.05
CA HIS A 228 1.65 3.59 15.44
C HIS A 228 0.29 3.67 14.76
N HIS A 229 0.28 3.84 13.45
CA HIS A 229 -0.92 3.90 12.62
C HIS A 229 -1.46 2.50 12.30
N PRO A 230 -2.78 2.35 12.07
CA PRO A 230 -3.83 3.36 12.22
C PRO A 230 -4.36 3.48 13.67
N TYR A 231 -3.74 2.80 14.64
CA TYR A 231 -4.18 2.84 16.04
C TYR A 231 -4.10 4.25 16.61
N GLU A 232 -3.04 4.96 16.28
CA GLU A 232 -2.90 6.39 16.48
C GLU A 232 -3.20 7.14 15.17
N SER A 233 -3.80 8.31 15.29
CA SER A 233 -4.30 9.08 14.15
C SER A 233 -3.16 9.73 13.35
N PHE A 234 -3.09 9.38 12.06
CA PHE A 234 -2.19 9.99 11.08
C PHE A 234 -2.47 11.49 10.89
N SER A 235 -3.74 11.90 10.97
CA SER A 235 -4.13 13.30 10.76
C SER A 235 -3.63 14.19 11.90
N SER A 236 -3.81 13.76 13.16
CA SER A 236 -3.36 14.51 14.33
C SER A 236 -1.87 14.33 14.64
N SER A 237 -1.09 13.67 13.78
CA SER A 237 0.35 13.49 13.96
C SER A 237 1.14 13.96 12.74
N THR A 238 1.09 13.20 11.64
CA THR A 238 1.98 13.38 10.49
C THR A 238 1.45 14.48 9.58
N GLU A 239 0.14 14.54 9.35
CA GLU A 239 -0.45 15.67 8.62
C GLU A 239 -0.31 16.95 9.43
N GLU A 240 -0.66 16.92 10.72
CA GLU A 240 -0.50 18.06 11.63
C GLU A 240 0.95 18.58 11.67
N PHE A 241 1.94 17.69 11.71
CA PHE A 241 3.36 18.08 11.67
C PHE A 241 3.70 18.89 10.42
N ILE A 242 3.23 18.45 9.25
CA ILE A 242 3.48 19.11 7.97
C ILE A 242 2.65 20.39 7.85
N GLU A 243 1.41 20.39 8.33
CA GLU A 243 0.53 21.56 8.32
C GLU A 243 1.06 22.68 9.22
N GLN A 244 1.45 22.37 10.46
CA GLN A 244 2.11 23.34 11.34
C GLN A 244 3.44 23.81 10.74
N ALA A 245 4.21 22.93 10.10
CA ALA A 245 5.43 23.34 9.41
C ALA A 245 5.13 24.32 8.27
N ALA A 246 4.04 24.10 7.53
CA ALA A 246 3.62 24.94 6.42
C ALA A 246 3.13 26.33 6.85
N THR A 247 2.54 26.47 8.03
CA THR A 247 2.00 27.77 8.50
C THR A 247 2.89 28.51 9.50
N ASP A 248 3.77 27.83 10.24
CA ASP A 248 4.59 28.48 11.28
C ASP A 248 5.59 29.48 10.64
N PRO A 249 5.54 30.78 10.98
CA PRO A 249 6.43 31.80 10.40
C PRO A 249 7.91 31.60 10.75
N ARG A 250 8.24 30.80 11.75
CA ARG A 250 9.62 30.48 12.13
C ARG A 250 10.23 29.40 11.24
N VAL A 251 9.42 28.62 10.53
CA VAL A 251 9.91 27.58 9.63
C VAL A 251 10.52 28.22 8.38
N GLN A 252 11.78 27.87 8.11
CA GLN A 252 12.55 28.38 6.98
C GLN A 252 12.45 27.46 5.77
N GLY A 253 12.34 26.14 5.99
CA GLY A 253 12.24 25.19 4.89
C GLY A 253 11.72 23.81 5.28
N ILE A 254 11.21 23.11 4.28
CA ILE A 254 10.61 21.77 4.37
C ILE A 254 11.19 20.93 3.23
N LYS A 255 11.74 19.76 3.55
CA LYS A 255 12.13 18.75 2.56
C LYS A 255 11.35 17.45 2.82
N ILE A 256 10.80 16.83 1.78
CA ILE A 256 9.96 15.64 1.91
C ILE A 256 10.14 14.67 0.74
N THR A 257 10.06 13.37 1.01
CA THR A 257 9.95 12.33 -0.03
C THR A 257 8.49 11.92 -0.24
N LEU A 258 8.02 11.97 -1.48
CA LEU A 258 6.66 11.59 -1.90
C LEU A 258 6.71 10.40 -2.85
N TYR A 259 6.52 9.20 -2.31
CA TYR A 259 6.47 7.96 -3.10
C TYR A 259 5.10 7.74 -3.76
N ARG A 260 4.01 7.97 -3.01
CA ARG A 260 2.63 7.82 -3.49
C ARG A 260 1.79 8.96 -2.96
N THR A 261 1.08 9.64 -3.86
CA THR A 261 0.16 10.72 -3.51
C THR A 261 -1.27 10.33 -3.87
N SER A 262 -2.25 10.88 -3.16
CA SER A 262 -3.66 10.77 -3.55
C SER A 262 -4.08 12.01 -4.34
N PRO A 263 -5.07 11.94 -5.24
CA PRO A 263 -5.60 13.11 -5.93
C PRO A 263 -6.00 14.27 -4.99
N ASP A 264 -6.46 13.94 -3.78
CA ASP A 264 -6.87 14.92 -2.76
C ASP A 264 -5.83 15.13 -1.64
N SER A 265 -4.53 14.99 -1.93
CA SER A 265 -3.45 15.04 -0.93
C SER A 265 -3.44 16.34 -0.10
N ALA A 266 -3.75 16.24 1.21
CA ALA A 266 -3.66 17.36 2.16
C ALA A 266 -2.22 17.82 2.37
N ILE A 267 -1.28 16.86 2.32
CA ILE A 267 0.15 17.12 2.43
C ILE A 267 0.64 17.97 1.26
N ALA A 268 0.27 17.62 0.02
CA ALA A 268 0.68 18.41 -1.14
C ALA A 268 0.14 19.85 -1.10
N ARG A 269 -1.11 20.03 -0.66
CA ARG A 269 -1.68 21.38 -0.42
C ARG A 269 -0.92 22.17 0.65
N SER A 270 -0.48 21.51 1.72
CA SER A 270 0.33 22.15 2.77
C SER A 270 1.69 22.60 2.23
N LEU A 271 2.32 21.80 1.37
CA LEU A 271 3.59 22.16 0.72
C LEU A 271 3.43 23.34 -0.24
N ILE A 272 2.34 23.37 -1.03
CA ILE A 272 1.98 24.51 -1.90
C ILE A 272 1.87 25.79 -1.05
N LYS A 273 1.08 25.74 0.02
CA LYS A 273 0.88 26.88 0.93
C LYS A 273 2.21 27.35 1.54
N ALA A 274 3.08 26.42 1.93
CA ALA A 274 4.40 26.76 2.48
C ALA A 274 5.26 27.52 1.46
N ALA A 275 5.27 27.07 0.20
CA ALA A 275 6.02 27.72 -0.88
C ALA A 275 5.45 29.10 -1.23
N GLU A 276 4.12 29.25 -1.28
CA GLU A 276 3.45 30.54 -1.51
C GLU A 276 3.76 31.59 -0.43
N ILE A 277 4.00 31.15 0.82
CA ILE A 277 4.43 32.02 1.93
C ILE A 277 5.93 32.36 1.85
N GLY A 278 6.68 31.74 0.93
CA GLY A 278 8.10 32.02 0.68
C GLY A 278 9.07 31.10 1.42
N LYS A 279 8.59 29.97 1.98
CA LYS A 279 9.47 28.96 2.61
C LYS A 279 10.21 28.18 1.53
N GLN A 280 11.41 27.72 1.84
CA GLN A 280 12.14 26.82 0.93
C GLN A 280 11.54 25.41 1.00
N VAL A 281 10.78 25.02 -0.02
CA VAL A 281 10.15 23.70 -0.07
C VAL A 281 10.81 22.85 -1.15
N VAL A 282 11.22 21.64 -0.76
CA VAL A 282 11.78 20.63 -1.66
C VAL A 282 10.94 19.36 -1.56
N ALA A 283 10.45 18.87 -2.71
CA ALA A 283 9.67 17.65 -2.77
C ALA A 283 10.31 16.65 -3.73
N LEU A 284 10.76 15.51 -3.20
CA LEU A 284 11.30 14.43 -4.01
C LEU A 284 10.18 13.49 -4.43
N ILE A 285 9.82 13.45 -5.71
CA ILE A 285 8.67 12.69 -6.20
C ILE A 285 9.11 11.48 -7.01
N GLU A 286 8.66 10.29 -6.61
CA GLU A 286 8.88 9.07 -7.37
C GLU A 286 7.82 8.92 -8.47
N LEU A 287 8.13 9.37 -9.68
CA LEU A 287 7.21 9.31 -10.82
C LEU A 287 6.91 7.87 -11.27
N THR A 288 7.79 6.91 -10.97
CA THR A 288 7.64 5.50 -11.39
C THR A 288 6.95 4.61 -10.34
N ALA A 289 6.29 5.24 -9.37
CA ALA A 289 5.53 4.54 -8.34
C ALA A 289 4.32 3.82 -8.97
N ARG A 290 4.36 2.49 -8.89
CA ARG A 290 3.37 1.61 -9.54
C ARG A 290 1.94 2.00 -9.19
N PHE A 291 1.16 2.30 -10.23
CA PHE A 291 -0.27 2.66 -10.24
C PHE A 291 -0.60 4.08 -9.76
N ASP A 292 0.37 4.85 -9.29
CA ASP A 292 0.19 6.23 -8.81
C ASP A 292 0.83 7.26 -9.75
N GLU A 293 1.35 6.83 -10.90
CA GLU A 293 2.20 7.64 -11.77
C GLU A 293 1.46 8.87 -12.32
N ALA A 294 0.23 8.69 -12.81
CA ALA A 294 -0.57 9.81 -13.32
C ALA A 294 -0.89 10.85 -12.24
N THR A 295 -1.12 10.41 -11.01
CA THR A 295 -1.36 11.29 -9.86
C THR A 295 -0.09 12.02 -9.45
N ASN A 296 1.05 11.32 -9.40
CA ASN A 296 2.35 11.91 -9.09
C ASN A 296 2.78 12.94 -10.15
N VAL A 297 2.54 12.68 -11.44
CA VAL A 297 2.75 13.66 -12.53
C VAL A 297 1.91 14.91 -12.35
N GLY A 298 0.63 14.75 -11.97
CA GLY A 298 -0.26 15.88 -11.70
C GLY A 298 0.25 16.75 -10.55
N TRP A 299 0.60 16.13 -9.42
CA TRP A 299 1.13 16.84 -8.26
C TRP A 299 2.49 17.48 -8.50
N ALA A 300 3.38 16.83 -9.26
CA ALA A 300 4.67 17.43 -9.64
C ALA A 300 4.46 18.78 -10.33
N LYS A 301 3.56 18.84 -11.32
CA LYS A 301 3.22 20.09 -12.03
C LYS A 301 2.60 21.15 -11.14
N GLU A 302 1.70 20.76 -10.22
CA GLU A 302 1.08 21.71 -9.29
C GLU A 302 2.08 22.27 -8.27
N LEU A 303 2.95 21.41 -7.72
CA LEU A 303 4.00 21.81 -6.78
C LEU A 303 5.03 22.73 -7.44
N GLU A 304 5.52 22.40 -8.64
CA GLU A 304 6.44 23.26 -9.40
C GLU A 304 5.84 24.64 -9.67
N ARG A 305 4.56 24.72 -10.07
CA ARG A 305 3.86 25.99 -10.31
C ARG A 305 3.74 26.86 -9.07
N ALA A 306 3.65 26.25 -7.88
CA ALA A 306 3.60 26.94 -6.60
C ALA A 306 4.99 27.38 -6.09
N GLY A 307 6.07 27.07 -6.81
CA GLY A 307 7.45 27.42 -6.42
C GLY A 307 8.14 26.38 -5.53
N VAL A 308 7.58 25.18 -5.40
CA VAL A 308 8.27 24.05 -4.76
C VAL A 308 9.38 23.55 -5.68
N HIS A 309 10.58 23.32 -5.13
CA HIS A 309 11.65 22.67 -5.87
C HIS A 309 11.38 21.16 -5.94
N VAL A 310 10.75 20.74 -7.03
CA VAL A 310 10.46 19.33 -7.29
C VAL A 310 11.71 18.67 -7.87
N VAL A 311 12.08 17.54 -7.28
CA VAL A 311 13.20 16.72 -7.72
C VAL A 311 12.68 15.32 -8.01
N TYR A 312 13.05 14.78 -9.16
CA TYR A 312 12.77 13.41 -9.52
C TYR A 312 13.91 12.54 -8.99
N GLY A 313 13.59 11.37 -8.42
CA GLY A 313 14.56 10.52 -7.71
C GLY A 313 15.86 10.22 -8.49
N VAL A 314 16.85 9.65 -7.80
CA VAL A 314 18.17 9.36 -8.39
C VAL A 314 18.05 8.38 -9.57
N VAL A 315 18.69 8.71 -10.71
CA VAL A 315 18.67 7.87 -11.91
C VAL A 315 19.10 6.43 -11.58
N GLY A 316 18.32 5.45 -12.06
CA GLY A 316 18.56 4.03 -11.82
C GLY A 316 18.11 3.50 -10.44
N LEU A 317 17.71 4.37 -9.51
CA LEU A 317 17.22 3.99 -8.19
C LEU A 317 15.80 4.49 -7.95
N LYS A 318 14.95 3.65 -7.36
CA LYS A 318 13.63 4.13 -6.90
C LYS A 318 13.72 4.69 -5.49
N THR A 319 13.21 5.91 -5.28
CA THR A 319 13.21 6.50 -3.94
C THR A 319 11.99 6.01 -3.17
N HIS A 320 12.23 5.17 -2.16
CA HIS A 320 11.19 4.53 -1.36
C HIS A 320 11.33 4.85 0.15
N SER A 321 12.26 5.72 0.53
CA SER A 321 12.32 6.28 1.88
C SER A 321 11.11 7.18 2.16
N LYS A 322 10.69 7.26 3.44
CA LYS A 322 9.65 8.17 3.90
C LYS A 322 10.19 9.05 4.98
N CYS A 323 10.69 10.20 4.54
CA CYS A 323 11.34 11.18 5.38
C CYS A 323 10.71 12.56 5.18
N VAL A 324 10.52 13.29 6.27
CA VAL A 324 10.29 14.74 6.27
C VAL A 324 11.41 15.38 7.07
N LEU A 325 11.90 16.53 6.62
CA LEU A 325 12.81 17.41 7.35
C LEU A 325 12.21 18.80 7.37
N VAL A 326 12.08 19.38 8.56
CA VAL A 326 11.64 20.75 8.79
C VAL A 326 12.77 21.53 9.45
N VAL A 327 13.15 22.65 8.86
CA VAL A 327 14.16 23.57 9.41
C VAL A 327 13.43 24.77 9.99
N ARG A 328 13.57 25.00 11.30
CA ARG A 328 12.84 26.03 12.04
C ARG A 328 13.80 26.92 12.83
N GLN A 329 13.57 28.23 12.79
CA GLN A 329 14.28 29.21 13.60
C GLN A 329 13.77 29.16 15.06
N GLU A 330 14.62 28.67 15.97
CA GLU A 330 14.40 28.72 17.41
C GLU A 330 15.19 29.88 18.02
N GLU A 331 14.97 30.14 19.31
CA GLU A 331 15.72 31.16 20.08
C GLU A 331 17.22 30.89 20.10
N SER A 332 17.63 29.61 20.14
CA SER A 332 19.03 29.18 20.14
C SER A 332 19.66 29.08 18.74
N GLY A 333 18.91 29.39 17.68
CA GLY A 333 19.35 29.23 16.29
C GLY A 333 18.48 28.27 15.47
N LEU A 334 18.97 27.84 14.32
CA LEU A 334 18.27 26.89 13.46
C LEU A 334 18.24 25.51 14.11
N ARG A 335 17.04 24.96 14.26
CA ARG A 335 16.82 23.57 14.69
C ARG A 335 16.13 22.79 13.57
N ARG A 336 16.44 21.50 13.54
CA ARG A 336 15.86 20.55 12.59
C ARG A 336 14.93 19.59 13.31
N TYR A 337 13.82 19.28 12.65
CA TYR A 337 12.82 18.32 13.09
C TYR A 337 12.57 17.36 11.95
N VAL A 338 12.54 16.07 12.25
CA VAL A 338 12.38 15.03 11.24
C VAL A 338 11.21 14.12 11.55
N HIS A 339 10.65 13.54 10.50
CA HIS A 339 9.82 12.35 10.58
C HIS A 339 10.42 11.27 9.69
N VAL A 340 10.57 10.05 10.20
CA VAL A 340 10.97 8.86 9.44
C VAL A 340 9.93 7.76 9.67
N GLY A 341 9.31 7.29 8.60
CA GLY A 341 8.20 6.33 8.67
C GLY A 341 8.40 5.06 7.85
N THR A 342 7.63 4.03 8.19
CA THR A 342 7.51 2.80 7.38
C THR A 342 6.51 2.94 6.23
N GLY A 343 5.55 3.85 6.39
CA GLY A 343 4.41 4.08 5.50
C GLY A 343 4.53 5.32 4.65
N ASN A 344 3.77 5.38 3.55
CA ASN A 344 3.72 6.54 2.66
C ASN A 344 2.90 7.69 3.28
N TYR A 345 3.15 8.91 2.79
CA TYR A 345 2.40 10.12 3.13
C TYR A 345 1.04 10.18 2.41
N ASN A 346 0.16 9.21 2.68
CA ASN A 346 -1.17 9.09 2.07
C ASN A 346 -2.23 8.76 3.15
N SER A 347 -3.14 9.72 3.37
CA SER A 347 -4.16 9.66 4.42
C SER A 347 -5.20 8.56 4.23
N LYS A 348 -5.43 8.11 2.98
CA LYS A 348 -6.35 7.00 2.70
C LYS A 348 -5.71 5.67 3.10
N THR A 349 -4.47 5.43 2.71
CA THR A 349 -3.75 4.19 3.09
C THR A 349 -3.44 4.15 4.58
N ALA A 350 -3.15 5.29 5.22
CA ALA A 350 -2.85 5.37 6.65
C ALA A 350 -4.01 4.92 7.57
N LYS A 351 -5.23 4.74 7.03
CA LYS A 351 -6.40 4.21 7.77
C LYS A 351 -6.55 2.70 7.68
N VAL A 352 -5.87 2.07 6.72
CA VAL A 352 -6.02 0.64 6.42
C VAL A 352 -4.69 -0.11 6.42
N TYR A 353 -3.56 0.59 6.37
CA TYR A 353 -2.22 0.03 6.49
C TYR A 353 -1.71 0.30 7.89
N GLU A 354 -1.16 -0.72 8.51
CA GLU A 354 -0.46 -0.60 9.79
C GLU A 354 0.96 -0.11 9.54
N ASP A 355 1.35 1.00 10.16
CA ASP A 355 2.63 1.68 9.93
C ASP A 355 3.13 2.33 11.21
N ILE A 356 4.45 2.49 11.33
CA ILE A 356 5.07 3.14 12.48
C ILE A 356 5.97 4.30 12.02
N GLY A 357 5.96 5.40 12.78
CA GLY A 357 6.69 6.62 12.46
C GLY A 357 7.39 7.21 13.66
N LEU A 358 8.63 7.65 13.46
CA LEU A 358 9.44 8.35 14.47
C LEU A 358 9.55 9.83 14.10
N PHE A 359 9.14 10.69 15.03
CA PHE A 359 9.45 12.11 15.00
C PHE A 359 10.57 12.41 15.99
N SER A 360 11.55 13.20 15.55
CA SER A 360 12.72 13.53 16.38
C SER A 360 13.25 14.92 16.07
N CYS A 361 13.95 15.49 17.05
CA CYS A 361 14.89 16.60 16.85
C CYS A 361 16.29 16.25 17.37
N ASN A 362 16.63 14.97 17.47
CA ASN A 362 17.98 14.50 17.75
C ASN A 362 18.91 14.97 16.63
N GLU A 363 20.03 15.58 16.99
CA GLU A 363 20.94 16.24 16.05
C GLU A 363 21.56 15.25 15.05
N GLU A 364 21.95 14.05 15.48
CA GLU A 364 22.56 13.03 14.61
C GLU A 364 21.56 12.51 13.57
N ILE A 365 20.32 12.19 13.99
CA ILE A 365 19.26 11.79 13.07
C ILE A 365 18.96 12.94 12.10
N CYS A 366 18.89 14.17 12.59
CA CYS A 366 18.61 15.34 11.76
C CYS A 366 19.74 15.65 10.76
N ASP A 367 21.01 15.45 11.16
CA ASP A 367 22.18 15.58 10.30
C ASP A 367 22.15 14.55 9.18
N ASP A 368 21.90 13.28 9.51
CA ASP A 368 21.81 12.21 8.54
C ASP A 368 20.67 12.39 7.55
N VAL A 369 19.46 12.76 8.01
CA VAL A 369 18.34 13.07 7.11
C VAL A 369 18.67 14.28 6.21
N SER A 370 19.41 15.27 6.73
CA SER A 370 19.85 16.41 5.93
C SER A 370 20.85 15.99 4.84
N ARG A 371 21.82 15.14 5.18
CA ARG A 371 22.79 14.56 4.24
C ARG A 371 22.08 13.72 3.18
N LEU A 372 21.09 12.91 3.57
CA LEU A 372 20.26 12.15 2.66
C LEU A 372 19.59 13.06 1.63
N PHE A 373 18.89 14.11 2.07
CA PHE A 373 18.26 15.03 1.13
C PHE A 373 19.28 15.74 0.23
N ASN A 374 20.42 16.15 0.77
CA ASN A 374 21.46 16.79 -0.05
C ASN A 374 22.04 15.84 -1.10
N ALA A 375 22.19 14.56 -0.78
CA ALA A 375 22.63 13.54 -1.73
C ALA A 375 21.55 13.21 -2.78
N LEU A 376 20.27 13.34 -2.43
CA LEU A 376 19.17 13.12 -3.36
C LEU A 376 18.90 14.31 -4.29
N THR A 377 19.24 15.54 -3.87
CA THR A 377 18.97 16.76 -4.66
C THR A 377 20.20 17.42 -5.26
N GLY A 378 21.41 16.94 -4.96
CA GLY A 378 22.65 17.56 -5.40
C GLY A 378 23.69 16.54 -5.85
N PHE A 379 24.78 17.05 -6.41
CA PHE A 379 25.95 16.24 -6.83
C PHE A 379 26.87 15.95 -5.64
N SER A 380 26.33 15.39 -4.55
CA SER A 380 27.13 15.00 -3.38
C SER A 380 27.72 13.62 -3.61
N ASN A 381 29.03 13.50 -3.51
CA ASN A 381 29.67 12.19 -3.40
C ASN A 381 29.39 11.62 -2.00
N GLU A 382 28.71 10.47 -1.99
CA GLU A 382 28.69 9.47 -0.92
C GLU A 382 28.57 10.01 0.53
N PRO A 383 27.37 10.33 1.01
CA PRO A 383 27.18 10.72 2.41
C PRO A 383 27.53 9.55 3.35
N GLU A 384 28.34 9.85 4.36
CA GLU A 384 28.46 9.01 5.56
C GLU A 384 27.29 9.33 6.50
N TYR A 385 26.71 8.29 7.08
CA TYR A 385 25.61 8.40 8.04
C TYR A 385 26.10 7.94 9.41
N SER A 386 25.76 8.71 10.44
CA SER A 386 26.12 8.39 11.83
C SER A 386 25.22 7.30 12.42
N CYS A 387 23.92 7.35 12.14
CA CYS A 387 22.90 6.50 12.75
C CYS A 387 21.93 5.89 11.73
N LEU A 388 21.64 6.56 10.61
CA LEU A 388 20.76 6.01 9.58
C LEU A 388 21.42 4.89 8.80
N ILE A 389 20.64 3.86 8.49
CA ILE A 389 21.06 2.78 7.61
C ILE A 389 20.36 2.97 6.26
N VAL A 390 21.11 3.38 5.25
CA VAL A 390 20.57 3.82 3.96
C VAL A 390 20.95 2.87 2.82
N ALA A 391 19.95 2.40 2.09
CA ALA A 391 20.13 1.62 0.87
C ALA A 391 20.46 2.54 -0.33
N PRO A 392 21.19 2.07 -1.35
CA PRO A 392 21.64 0.68 -1.50
C PRO A 392 22.98 0.36 -0.82
N LYS A 393 23.76 1.39 -0.47
CA LYS A 393 25.17 1.21 -0.08
C LYS A 393 25.35 0.56 1.30
N PHE A 394 24.60 0.99 2.30
CA PHE A 394 24.87 0.63 3.70
C PHE A 394 23.95 -0.46 4.24
N LEU A 395 22.74 -0.61 3.67
CA LEU A 395 21.72 -1.48 4.24
C LEU A 395 22.10 -2.97 4.26
N ARG A 396 22.50 -3.53 3.12
CA ARG A 396 22.90 -4.94 3.04
C ARG A 396 24.13 -5.24 3.93
N PRO A 397 25.26 -4.52 3.80
CA PRO A 397 26.43 -4.77 4.66
C PRO A 397 26.10 -4.69 6.14
N ARG A 398 25.30 -3.71 6.56
CA ARG A 398 24.92 -3.56 7.98
C ARG A 398 24.05 -4.70 8.48
N PHE A 399 23.11 -5.21 7.67
CA PHE A 399 22.33 -6.38 8.07
C PHE A 399 23.17 -7.66 8.16
N VAL A 400 24.13 -7.84 7.25
CA VAL A 400 25.09 -8.96 7.32
C VAL A 400 25.86 -8.89 8.64
N GLU A 401 26.45 -7.74 8.96
CA GLU A 401 27.19 -7.53 10.21
C GLU A 401 26.32 -7.80 11.46
N LEU A 402 25.09 -7.30 11.47
CA LEU A 402 24.17 -7.49 12.60
C LEU A 402 23.81 -8.97 12.81
N ILE A 403 23.58 -9.73 11.74
CA ILE A 403 23.26 -11.17 11.84
C ILE A 403 24.52 -11.97 12.22
N GLU A 404 25.69 -11.64 11.67
CA GLU A 404 26.98 -12.25 12.05
C GLU A 404 27.31 -12.00 13.52
N ASN A 405 27.00 -10.81 14.03
CA ASN A 405 27.17 -10.51 15.45
C ASN A 405 26.24 -11.38 16.32
N GLU A 406 24.97 -11.58 15.96
CA GLU A 406 24.09 -12.51 16.69
C GLU A 406 24.59 -13.96 16.62
N ILE A 407 25.14 -14.39 15.48
CA ILE A 407 25.79 -15.71 15.34
C ILE A 407 26.87 -15.91 16.41
N SER A 408 27.67 -14.89 16.70
CA SER A 408 28.74 -14.98 17.72
C SER A 408 28.21 -15.23 19.14
N HIS A 409 26.93 -14.95 19.41
CA HIS A 409 26.26 -15.18 20.69
C HIS A 409 25.56 -16.54 20.79
N GLY A 410 25.47 -17.30 19.69
CA GLY A 410 24.87 -18.63 19.63
C GLY A 410 23.45 -18.68 20.20
N GLU A 411 23.20 -19.58 21.16
CA GLU A 411 21.90 -19.72 21.85
C GLU A 411 21.41 -18.47 22.60
N ASN A 412 22.31 -17.54 22.92
CA ASN A 412 21.92 -16.26 23.53
C ASN A 412 21.51 -15.23 22.47
N GLY A 413 21.81 -15.45 21.19
CA GLY A 413 21.43 -14.56 20.11
C GLY A 413 19.92 -14.58 19.84
N HIS A 414 19.34 -13.43 19.50
CA HIS A 414 17.93 -13.35 19.14
C HIS A 414 17.67 -12.27 18.09
N ILE A 415 17.08 -12.71 16.97
CA ILE A 415 16.69 -11.88 15.85
C ILE A 415 15.16 -11.85 15.76
N LEU A 416 14.59 -10.65 15.77
CA LEU A 416 13.17 -10.38 15.58
C LEU A 416 12.99 -9.46 14.38
N MET A 417 12.26 -9.90 13.36
CA MET A 417 12.01 -9.08 12.17
C MET A 417 10.55 -9.11 11.75
N LYS A 418 9.95 -7.93 11.59
CA LYS A 418 8.65 -7.73 10.97
C LYS A 418 8.84 -7.02 9.64
N MET A 419 8.30 -7.58 8.57
CA MET A 419 8.39 -6.98 7.24
C MET A 419 7.29 -7.50 6.30
N ASN A 420 7.23 -6.94 5.09
CA ASN A 420 6.23 -7.37 4.11
C ASN A 420 6.72 -8.49 3.22
N ALA A 421 8.03 -8.56 2.98
CA ALA A 421 8.64 -9.62 2.20
C ALA A 421 10.10 -9.89 2.60
N LEU A 422 10.46 -11.16 2.61
CA LEU A 422 11.82 -11.68 2.75
C LEU A 422 12.11 -12.59 1.55
N ALA A 423 13.00 -12.18 0.66
CA ALA A 423 13.34 -12.95 -0.55
C ALA A 423 14.79 -12.75 -1.02
N ASP A 424 15.60 -12.00 -0.27
CA ASP A 424 17.01 -11.86 -0.59
C ASP A 424 17.80 -13.12 -0.25
N LYS A 425 18.52 -13.66 -1.23
CA LYS A 425 19.23 -14.94 -1.09
C LYS A 425 20.30 -14.90 0.00
N GLU A 426 21.13 -13.86 0.02
CA GLU A 426 22.25 -13.75 0.97
C GLU A 426 21.74 -13.61 2.41
N ILE A 427 20.75 -12.75 2.63
CA ILE A 427 20.12 -12.60 3.95
C ILE A 427 19.47 -13.91 4.40
N VAL A 428 18.75 -14.61 3.51
CA VAL A 428 18.11 -15.90 3.84
C VAL A 428 19.15 -16.96 4.21
N GLU A 429 20.24 -17.09 3.43
CA GLU A 429 21.32 -18.03 3.73
C GLU A 429 22.01 -17.70 5.07
N LEU A 430 22.18 -16.42 5.39
CA LEU A 430 22.78 -15.98 6.64
C LEU A 430 21.87 -16.23 7.85
N LEU A 431 20.55 -16.08 7.70
CA LEU A 431 19.58 -16.45 8.73
C LEU A 431 19.59 -17.96 9.02
N TYR A 432 19.77 -18.81 8.00
CA TYR A 432 19.96 -20.24 8.22
C TYR A 432 21.23 -20.54 9.03
N LYS A 433 22.35 -19.89 8.68
CA LYS A 433 23.61 -20.03 9.45
C LYS A 433 23.44 -19.57 10.91
N ALA A 434 22.68 -18.49 11.13
CA ALA A 434 22.35 -18.03 12.48
C ALA A 434 21.54 -19.07 13.26
N ALA A 435 20.51 -19.65 12.65
CA ALA A 435 19.72 -20.69 13.28
C ALA A 435 20.56 -21.95 13.61
N GLU A 436 21.47 -22.36 12.72
CA GLU A 436 22.42 -23.46 12.94
C GLU A 436 23.37 -23.19 14.11
N ALA A 437 23.76 -21.94 14.34
CA ALA A 437 24.59 -21.53 15.48
C ALA A 437 23.82 -21.47 16.82
N GLY A 438 22.50 -21.71 16.81
CA GLY A 438 21.66 -21.66 18.00
C GLY A 438 20.85 -20.36 18.15
N VAL A 439 21.05 -19.37 17.28
CA VAL A 439 20.36 -18.07 17.37
C VAL A 439 18.86 -18.27 17.19
N LYS A 440 18.07 -17.72 18.10
CA LYS A 440 16.61 -17.71 17.97
C LYS A 440 16.20 -16.70 16.89
N ILE A 441 15.35 -17.09 15.95
CA ILE A 441 14.89 -16.22 14.86
C ILE A 441 13.38 -16.24 14.77
N ASP A 442 12.76 -15.09 15.01
CA ASP A 442 11.32 -14.90 14.97
C ASP A 442 10.97 -13.89 13.86
N LEU A 443 10.27 -14.34 12.83
CA LEU A 443 9.93 -13.55 11.64
C LEU A 443 8.41 -13.35 11.53
N ILE A 444 7.98 -12.10 11.35
CA ILE A 444 6.62 -11.73 11.02
C ILE A 444 6.61 -11.23 9.57
N VAL A 445 6.19 -12.08 8.63
CA VAL A 445 6.19 -11.81 7.20
C VAL A 445 4.79 -11.99 6.64
N ARG A 446 4.13 -10.90 6.27
CA ARG A 446 2.75 -10.96 5.77
C ARG A 446 2.63 -11.58 4.36
N GLY A 447 3.68 -11.44 3.55
CA GLY A 447 3.65 -11.60 2.10
C GLY A 447 4.62 -12.67 1.61
N ILE A 448 5.55 -12.26 0.75
CA ILE A 448 6.51 -13.19 0.14
C ILE A 448 7.56 -13.59 1.18
N CYS A 449 7.72 -14.88 1.44
CA CYS A 449 8.80 -15.41 2.27
C CYS A 449 9.52 -16.54 1.51
N GLY A 450 10.78 -16.29 1.15
CA GLY A 450 11.67 -17.27 0.51
C GLY A 450 12.38 -18.19 1.50
N LEU A 451 12.32 -17.86 2.80
CA LEU A 451 12.83 -18.69 3.88
C LEU A 451 11.77 -19.73 4.30
N ARG A 452 12.21 -20.97 4.55
CA ARG A 452 11.38 -22.07 5.07
C ARG A 452 11.85 -22.50 6.47
N PRO A 453 10.98 -22.51 7.50
CA PRO A 453 11.35 -22.96 8.84
C PRO A 453 11.49 -24.50 8.92
N GLY A 454 12.13 -24.99 9.99
CA GLY A 454 12.29 -26.41 10.28
C GLY A 454 13.45 -27.11 9.54
N GLY A 455 13.60 -28.42 9.77
CA GLY A 455 14.79 -29.18 9.36
C GLY A 455 16.01 -28.92 10.26
N GLU A 456 17.18 -29.46 9.90
CA GLU A 456 18.42 -29.25 10.67
C GLU A 456 18.80 -27.76 10.72
N SER A 457 18.81 -27.10 9.57
CA SER A 457 19.21 -25.69 9.44
C SER A 457 18.16 -24.66 9.89
N GLY A 458 16.89 -25.04 10.06
CA GLY A 458 15.78 -24.11 10.33
C GLY A 458 15.07 -24.30 11.66
N SER A 459 15.62 -25.14 12.55
CA SER A 459 14.97 -25.54 13.81
C SER A 459 14.73 -24.39 14.79
N ASN A 460 15.58 -23.35 14.77
CA ASN A 460 15.45 -22.15 15.60
C ASN A 460 14.70 -21.00 14.91
N ILE A 461 14.06 -21.26 13.76
CA ILE A 461 13.34 -20.26 12.98
C ILE A 461 11.84 -20.45 13.10
N ARG A 462 11.14 -19.39 13.49
CA ARG A 462 9.68 -19.32 13.49
C ARG A 462 9.21 -18.22 12.56
N VAL A 463 8.28 -18.55 11.65
CA VAL A 463 7.73 -17.60 10.68
C VAL A 463 6.22 -17.50 10.85
N ARG A 464 5.74 -16.29 11.10
CA ARG A 464 4.33 -15.96 11.27
C ARG A 464 3.85 -14.96 10.22
N SER A 465 2.58 -15.10 9.84
CA SER A 465 1.82 -14.11 9.07
C SER A 465 0.58 -13.73 9.85
N ILE A 466 0.37 -12.43 10.02
CA ILE A 466 -0.77 -11.86 10.74
C ILE A 466 -1.71 -11.28 9.69
N LEU A 467 -2.92 -11.81 9.65
CA LEU A 467 -3.99 -11.35 8.77
C LEU A 467 -5.14 -10.86 9.65
N GLY A 468 -5.58 -9.63 9.39
CA GLY A 468 -6.65 -9.00 10.14
C GLY A 468 -7.30 -7.88 9.33
N ARG A 469 -7.99 -6.98 10.04
CA ARG A 469 -8.66 -5.81 9.47
C ARG A 469 -7.69 -4.89 8.74
N TYR A 470 -6.53 -4.64 9.33
CA TYR A 470 -5.50 -3.79 8.75
C TYR A 470 -4.51 -4.61 7.95
N LEU A 471 -4.00 -4.02 6.89
CA LEU A 471 -2.86 -4.56 6.17
C LEU A 471 -1.61 -4.29 7.00
N GLU A 472 -1.09 -5.31 7.68
CA GLU A 472 0.23 -5.26 8.34
C GLU A 472 1.25 -4.68 7.38
N HIS A 473 1.91 -3.56 7.67
CA HIS A 473 2.78 -2.91 6.68
C HIS A 473 4.09 -2.35 7.25
N SER A 474 4.17 -2.13 8.56
CA SER A 474 5.38 -1.66 9.21
C SER A 474 6.55 -2.64 9.02
N ARG A 475 7.75 -2.08 8.92
CA ARG A 475 8.99 -2.83 9.05
C ARG A 475 9.69 -2.46 10.33
N MET A 476 9.91 -3.46 11.17
CA MET A 476 10.52 -3.34 12.48
C MET A 476 11.57 -4.43 12.62
N TYR A 477 12.73 -4.09 13.14
CA TYR A 477 13.83 -5.04 13.34
C TYR A 477 14.39 -4.90 14.74
N ARG A 478 14.71 -6.02 15.36
CA ARG A 478 15.37 -6.07 16.66
C ARG A 478 16.45 -7.14 16.65
N PHE A 479 17.64 -6.74 17.06
CA PHE A 479 18.81 -7.60 17.28
C PHE A 479 19.19 -7.49 18.75
N ALA A 480 19.26 -8.60 19.47
CA ALA A 480 19.51 -8.61 20.91
C ALA A 480 20.85 -7.98 21.32
N HIS A 481 21.85 -8.04 20.45
CA HIS A 481 23.22 -7.58 20.68
C HIS A 481 23.74 -6.63 19.58
N GLY A 482 22.85 -6.11 18.73
CA GLY A 482 23.24 -5.30 17.56
C GLY A 482 23.60 -3.84 17.83
N GLY A 483 23.41 -3.35 19.05
CA GLY A 483 23.70 -1.98 19.47
C GLY A 483 25.05 -1.86 20.16
N ASP A 484 25.41 -0.63 20.53
CA ASP A 484 26.66 -0.34 21.22
C ASP A 484 26.78 -1.14 22.53
N ASP A 485 27.99 -1.58 22.84
CA ASP A 485 28.31 -2.41 24.01
C ASP A 485 27.47 -3.70 24.14
N GLY A 486 26.96 -4.22 23.01
CA GLY A 486 26.12 -5.43 22.98
C GLY A 486 24.68 -5.19 23.46
N ALA A 487 24.23 -3.93 23.53
CA ALA A 487 22.83 -3.61 23.83
C ALA A 487 21.89 -4.01 22.68
N PRO A 488 20.57 -4.19 22.93
CA PRO A 488 19.64 -4.47 21.87
C PRO A 488 19.44 -3.26 20.93
N LEU A 489 19.53 -3.52 19.62
CA LEU A 489 19.27 -2.53 18.57
C LEU A 489 17.84 -2.68 18.05
N TYR A 490 17.13 -1.56 17.94
CA TYR A 490 15.77 -1.47 17.39
C TYR A 490 15.78 -0.55 16.18
N LEU A 491 15.26 -1.02 15.06
CA LEU A 491 15.19 -0.25 13.82
C LEU A 491 13.76 -0.23 13.29
N ILE A 492 13.36 0.90 12.71
CA ILE A 492 12.16 1.00 11.87
C ILE A 492 12.51 1.67 10.55
N GLY A 493 11.71 1.45 9.52
CA GLY A 493 11.80 2.24 8.29
C GLY A 493 11.22 1.56 7.07
N SER A 494 11.71 1.94 5.90
CA SER A 494 11.00 1.67 4.64
C SER A 494 11.37 0.35 3.95
N ALA A 495 12.50 -0.24 4.30
CA ALA A 495 13.05 -1.40 3.61
C ALA A 495 12.39 -2.72 4.03
N ASP A 496 12.10 -3.57 3.04
CA ASP A 496 11.92 -5.02 3.19
C ASP A 496 13.25 -5.75 2.87
N MET A 497 13.34 -7.06 3.11
CA MET A 497 14.52 -7.88 2.79
C MET A 497 14.38 -8.54 1.42
N MET A 498 14.30 -7.73 0.36
CA MET A 498 14.32 -8.20 -1.04
C MET A 498 15.48 -7.57 -1.80
N PRO A 499 16.03 -8.21 -2.85
CA PRO A 499 17.16 -7.67 -3.62
C PRO A 499 16.93 -6.23 -4.12
N ARG A 500 15.71 -5.94 -4.58
CA ARG A 500 15.36 -4.59 -5.06
C ARG A 500 15.38 -3.51 -3.96
N ASN A 501 15.07 -3.86 -2.71
CA ASN A 501 15.07 -2.93 -1.58
C ASN A 501 16.49 -2.69 -1.09
N LEU A 502 17.31 -3.74 -1.10
CA LEU A 502 18.70 -3.67 -0.66
C LEU A 502 19.60 -2.98 -1.70
N ASP A 503 19.38 -3.19 -3.01
CA ASP A 503 20.37 -2.79 -4.02
C ASP A 503 19.85 -1.80 -5.07
N LYS A 504 18.52 -1.67 -5.26
CA LYS A 504 17.93 -0.88 -6.37
C LYS A 504 17.03 0.26 -5.91
N ARG A 505 17.05 0.57 -4.61
CA ARG A 505 16.19 1.58 -3.99
C ARG A 505 16.97 2.40 -3.00
N VAL A 506 16.53 3.65 -2.84
CA VAL A 506 16.86 4.44 -1.67
C VAL A 506 15.82 4.11 -0.60
N GLU A 507 16.25 3.35 0.40
CA GLU A 507 15.49 2.99 1.59
C GLU A 507 16.22 3.52 2.83
N VAL A 508 15.49 3.79 3.90
CA VAL A 508 16.06 4.31 5.16
C VAL A 508 15.52 3.49 6.31
N LEU A 509 16.42 3.04 7.19
CA LEU A 509 16.09 2.63 8.55
C LEU A 509 16.71 3.59 9.56
N VAL A 510 15.97 3.84 10.64
CA VAL A 510 16.37 4.71 11.75
C VAL A 510 16.36 3.91 13.06
N PRO A 511 17.35 4.12 13.95
CA PRO A 511 17.34 3.52 15.27
C PRO A 511 16.25 4.14 16.16
N VAL A 512 15.65 3.29 16.99
CA VAL A 512 14.68 3.71 18.02
C VAL A 512 15.37 3.61 19.37
N GLU A 513 15.75 4.76 19.93
CA GLU A 513 16.62 4.80 21.11
C GLU A 513 15.86 4.91 22.43
N HIS A 514 14.76 5.67 22.42
CA HIS A 514 14.07 5.98 23.65
C HIS A 514 13.51 4.71 24.34
N PRO A 515 13.79 4.46 25.64
CA PRO A 515 13.39 3.22 26.32
C PRO A 515 11.90 2.89 26.25
N LYS A 516 11.01 3.88 26.41
CA LYS A 516 9.55 3.70 26.24
C LYS A 516 9.13 3.27 24.83
N HIS A 517 9.86 3.69 23.80
CA HIS A 517 9.58 3.34 22.41
C HIS A 517 10.07 1.92 22.12
N ARG A 518 11.25 1.56 22.62
CA ARG A 518 11.77 0.18 22.58
C ARG A 518 10.81 -0.80 23.29
N ALA A 519 10.36 -0.45 24.50
CA ALA A 519 9.38 -1.24 25.25
C ALA A 519 8.04 -1.39 24.51
N TRP A 520 7.59 -0.36 23.76
CA TRP A 520 6.42 -0.48 22.90
C TRP A 520 6.67 -1.46 21.75
N MET A 521 7.81 -1.37 21.07
CA MET A 521 8.17 -2.32 20.00
C MET A 521 8.25 -3.76 20.52
N ASP A 522 8.88 -3.99 21.68
CA ASP A 522 8.92 -5.31 22.33
C ASP A 522 7.52 -5.83 22.65
N LYS A 523 6.61 -4.94 23.11
CA LYS A 523 5.23 -5.30 23.38
C LYS A 523 4.49 -5.71 22.10
N VAL A 524 4.67 -4.96 21.01
CA VAL A 524 4.10 -5.28 19.70
C VAL A 524 4.63 -6.63 19.20
N PHE A 525 5.96 -6.85 19.23
CA PHE A 525 6.54 -8.14 18.89
C PHE A 525 5.99 -9.27 19.76
N GLY A 526 5.87 -9.06 21.07
CA GLY A 526 5.31 -10.02 22.02
C GLY A 526 3.87 -10.40 21.67
N ILE A 527 3.02 -9.43 21.33
CA ILE A 527 1.63 -9.68 20.88
C ILE A 527 1.63 -10.50 19.59
N LEU A 528 2.38 -10.08 18.57
CA LEU A 528 2.41 -10.75 17.26
C LEU A 528 2.98 -12.18 17.33
N MET A 529 3.85 -12.45 18.30
CA MET A 529 4.48 -13.75 18.54
C MET A 529 3.78 -14.60 19.62
N SER A 530 2.72 -14.09 20.25
CA SER A 530 1.98 -14.79 21.30
C SER A 530 1.23 -16.02 20.76
N ASN A 531 1.16 -17.09 21.55
CA ASN A 531 0.32 -18.25 21.21
C ASN A 531 -1.18 -17.98 21.41
N ASP A 532 -1.53 -16.87 22.07
CA ASP A 532 -2.91 -16.49 22.37
C ASP A 532 -3.57 -15.72 21.21
N VAL A 533 -2.81 -15.34 20.19
CA VAL A 533 -3.35 -14.68 18.99
C VAL A 533 -3.54 -15.68 17.85
N VAL A 534 -4.60 -15.46 17.07
CA VAL A 534 -4.82 -16.19 15.83
C VAL A 534 -3.87 -15.66 14.76
N CYS A 535 -3.06 -16.55 14.21
CA CYS A 535 -2.14 -16.22 13.12
C CYS A 535 -1.94 -17.42 12.19
N PHE A 536 -1.12 -17.23 11.16
CA PHE A 536 -0.66 -18.32 10.30
C PHE A 536 0.83 -18.54 10.54
N GLU A 537 1.23 -19.77 10.82
CA GLU A 537 2.64 -20.18 10.90
C GLU A 537 3.03 -20.96 9.65
N MET A 538 4.22 -20.67 9.11
CA MET A 538 4.74 -21.41 7.96
C MET A 538 5.30 -22.75 8.42
N GLU A 539 4.93 -23.81 7.70
CA GLU A 539 5.44 -25.16 7.89
C GLU A 539 6.67 -25.43 7.01
N ARG A 540 7.37 -26.54 7.27
CA ARG A 540 8.61 -26.91 6.55
C ARG A 540 8.44 -27.01 5.03
N ASP A 541 7.29 -27.44 4.56
CA ASP A 541 6.99 -27.58 3.14
C ASP A 541 6.63 -26.24 2.46
N GLY A 542 6.54 -25.16 3.24
CA GLY A 542 6.14 -23.81 2.81
C GLY A 542 4.63 -23.58 2.83
N SER A 543 3.84 -24.54 3.28
CA SER A 543 2.41 -24.35 3.54
C SER A 543 2.21 -23.50 4.80
N TRP A 544 1.01 -22.92 4.94
CA TRP A 544 0.66 -22.08 6.09
C TRP A 544 -0.43 -22.76 6.91
N ALA A 545 -0.16 -23.00 8.19
CA ALA A 545 -1.12 -23.54 9.14
C ALA A 545 -1.72 -22.41 9.98
N ARG A 546 -3.04 -22.37 10.11
CA ARG A 546 -3.70 -21.48 11.07
C ARG A 546 -3.43 -22.00 12.48
N VAL A 547 -2.84 -21.16 13.32
CA VAL A 547 -2.51 -21.47 14.72
C VAL A 547 -3.16 -20.46 15.68
N GLY A 548 -3.08 -20.74 16.97
CA GLY A 548 -3.75 -19.97 18.01
C GLY A 548 -5.18 -20.46 18.27
N PRO A 549 -5.98 -19.70 19.02
CA PRO A 549 -7.32 -20.10 19.43
C PRO A 549 -8.26 -20.44 18.25
N ALA A 550 -9.17 -21.40 18.47
CA ALA A 550 -10.15 -21.79 17.43
C ALA A 550 -11.06 -20.61 17.05
N GLU A 551 -11.51 -19.84 18.06
CA GLU A 551 -12.36 -18.67 17.86
C GLU A 551 -11.55 -17.40 17.57
N PHE A 552 -11.87 -16.73 16.47
CA PHE A 552 -11.34 -15.39 16.17
C PHE A 552 -12.21 -14.34 16.86
N THR A 553 -11.80 -13.93 18.07
CA THR A 553 -12.44 -12.87 18.85
C THR A 553 -11.45 -11.73 19.08
N SER A 554 -11.93 -10.58 19.57
CA SER A 554 -11.09 -9.43 19.91
C SER A 554 -9.94 -9.78 20.88
N ASN A 555 -10.10 -10.76 21.77
CA ASN A 555 -9.04 -11.17 22.70
C ASN A 555 -7.91 -11.98 22.02
N HIS A 556 -8.16 -12.50 20.82
CA HIS A 556 -7.21 -13.31 20.05
C HIS A 556 -6.81 -12.62 18.73
N ASP A 557 -7.28 -11.39 18.50
CA ASP A 557 -6.91 -10.57 17.36
C ASP A 557 -5.76 -9.65 17.76
N ALA A 558 -4.57 -9.93 17.21
CA ALA A 558 -3.36 -9.15 17.48
C ALA A 558 -3.56 -7.65 17.22
N GLN A 559 -4.29 -7.28 16.17
CA GLN A 559 -4.52 -5.88 15.82
C GLN A 559 -5.46 -5.21 16.82
N TYR A 560 -6.48 -5.92 17.28
CA TYR A 560 -7.34 -5.41 18.35
C TYR A 560 -6.58 -5.25 19.66
N LEU A 561 -5.72 -6.21 20.03
CA LEU A 561 -4.91 -6.11 21.25
C LEU A 561 -3.98 -4.88 21.20
N ILE A 562 -3.33 -4.62 20.06
CA ILE A 562 -2.51 -3.41 19.87
C ILE A 562 -3.37 -2.14 19.93
N HIS A 563 -4.55 -2.16 19.28
CA HIS A 563 -5.50 -1.04 19.35
C HIS A 563 -5.92 -0.73 20.79
N ALA A 564 -6.34 -1.75 21.54
CA ALA A 564 -6.79 -1.63 22.91
C ALA A 564 -5.68 -1.08 23.82
N GLU A 565 -4.44 -1.53 23.63
CA GLU A 565 -3.29 -1.04 24.38
C GLU A 565 -3.00 0.45 24.13
N ASN A 566 -3.09 0.88 22.87
CA ASN A 566 -2.99 2.29 22.53
C ASN A 566 -4.12 3.11 23.17
N SER A 567 -5.38 2.68 23.03
CA SER A 567 -6.54 3.37 23.62
C SER A 567 -6.49 3.47 25.14
N HIS A 568 -6.08 2.41 25.84
CA HIS A 568 -5.93 2.43 27.30
C HIS A 568 -4.81 3.37 27.75
N SER A 569 -3.67 3.35 27.05
CA SER A 569 -2.54 4.22 27.35
C SER A 569 -2.91 5.71 27.26
N GLN A 570 -3.74 6.08 26.27
CA GLN A 570 -4.23 7.45 26.14
C GLN A 570 -5.31 7.83 27.17
N THR A 571 -6.18 6.90 27.53
CA THR A 571 -7.24 7.15 28.53
C THR A 571 -6.65 7.44 29.92
N ARG A 572 -5.56 6.74 30.31
CA ARG A 572 -4.86 7.01 31.57
C ARG A 572 -4.27 8.42 31.62
N LEU A 573 -3.62 8.87 30.54
CA LEU A 573 -3.06 10.21 30.44
C LEU A 573 -4.13 11.30 30.55
N ASN A 574 -5.30 11.10 29.94
CA ASN A 574 -6.43 12.04 30.06
C ASN A 574 -7.05 12.08 31.46
N SER A 575 -6.98 10.99 32.23
CA SER A 575 -7.46 10.97 33.61
C SER A 575 -6.50 11.63 34.60
N GLU A 576 -5.19 11.56 34.34
CA GLU A 576 -4.14 12.20 35.15
C GLU A 576 -3.94 13.68 34.79
N ALA A 577 -4.32 14.11 33.57
CA ALA A 577 -4.25 15.49 33.11
C ALA A 577 -5.44 16.38 33.56
N ARG A 578 -6.43 15.83 34.30
CA ARG A 578 -7.48 16.67 34.90
C ARG A 578 -6.88 17.41 36.11
N PRO A 579 -6.93 18.76 36.16
CA PRO A 579 -6.52 19.46 37.36
C PRO A 579 -7.45 19.02 38.49
N GLN A 580 -6.88 18.52 39.59
CA GLN A 580 -7.60 18.41 40.84
C GLN A 580 -7.90 19.85 41.30
N TRP A 581 -9.03 20.39 40.87
CA TRP A 581 -9.63 21.54 41.53
C TRP A 581 -10.18 21.05 42.87
N GLY A 582 -9.34 21.17 43.90
CA GLY A 582 -9.73 21.12 45.31
C GLY A 582 -10.06 22.50 45.83
#